data_AF-A0A7J9BFV0-F1
#
_entry.id   AF-A0A7J9BFV0-F1
#
_cell.length_a   1.000
_cell.length_b   1.000
_cell.length_c   1.000
_cell.angle_alpha   90.00
_cell.angle_beta   90.00
_cell.angle_gamma   90.00
#
_symmetry.space_group_name_H-M   'P 1'
#
loop_
_entity.id
_entity.type
_entity.pdbx_description
1 polymer ?
#
loop_
_entity_poly.entity_id
_entity_poly.type
_entity_poly.pdbx_seq_one_letter_code
_entity_poly.pdbx_strand_id
1 'polypeptide(L)'
;MELNNLKDAFDRVAKKQKLSCSKVQEVMDQIVQEIEKAIEMVQSTTLDHKSILAELKKKLHEIAPLAQLEGTQKELNIALSKYPKALEKTLNPDISKAYRNIEFDSHTVNQIIASHFYRQGMFDVGDCFITEAGEAEAAAAMRSLFQEMYQILEAMKSRNLESALKWAAANSDKLKENGSDLLLGLHQLQFVKILQKGSREEALKYARTNFVPFAGNHMAEIQKLMGCLLYSDRLSESPYAHLLSPTNWDIVAEELTRQFCNLLGQSYQSPLSVTIAAGVQGLPPLLKFMTVMAGKKQEWQSMKQLPVPVELDKEFQFHSIFVCPVSKEQSTEDNPPMLMSCGHVLCKQSINKMSKNGSKTFKCPYCPSDVDAPRCRQLNF
;
A
#
# COMPACT_ATOMS: atom_id res chain seq x y z
N MET A 1 -7.82 13.90 -2.94
CA MET A 1 -8.01 14.30 -4.37
C MET A 1 -9.31 13.67 -4.86
N GLU A 2 -10.29 14.44 -5.34
CA GLU A 2 -11.60 13.91 -5.75
C GLU A 2 -11.50 13.13 -7.08
N LEU A 3 -11.02 11.89 -7.00
CA LEU A 3 -10.88 10.98 -8.15
C LEU A 3 -12.23 10.54 -8.74
N ASN A 4 -13.34 10.77 -8.03
CA ASN A 4 -14.68 10.43 -8.49
C ASN A 4 -15.05 11.14 -9.79
N ASN A 5 -14.71 12.42 -9.93
CA ASN A 5 -14.97 13.18 -11.16
C ASN A 5 -14.16 12.63 -12.35
N LEU A 6 -12.95 12.14 -12.10
CA LEU A 6 -12.10 11.54 -13.12
C LEU A 6 -12.61 10.15 -13.52
N LYS A 7 -13.04 9.36 -12.54
CA LYS A 7 -13.68 8.06 -12.76
C LYS A 7 -14.96 8.21 -13.57
N ASP A 8 -15.83 9.17 -13.23
CA ASP A 8 -17.05 9.46 -13.99
C ASP A 8 -16.74 9.88 -15.44
N ALA A 9 -15.69 10.68 -15.65
CA ALA A 9 -15.25 11.07 -16.98
C ALA A 9 -14.73 9.87 -17.78
N PHE A 10 -13.96 8.97 -17.15
CA PHE A 10 -13.50 7.73 -17.75
C PHE A 10 -14.66 6.79 -18.09
N ASP A 11 -15.59 6.57 -17.15
CA ASP A 11 -16.75 5.71 -17.32
C ASP A 11 -17.65 6.20 -18.47
N ARG A 12 -17.75 7.53 -18.65
CA ARG A 12 -18.42 8.12 -19.83
C ARG A 12 -17.71 7.75 -21.12
N VAL A 13 -16.38 7.82 -21.19
CA VAL A 13 -15.62 7.39 -22.38
C VAL A 13 -15.84 5.91 -22.64
N ALA A 14 -15.69 5.05 -21.64
CA ALA A 14 -15.89 3.60 -21.76
C ALA A 14 -17.30 3.25 -22.24
N LYS A 15 -18.34 3.91 -21.69
CA LYS A 15 -19.73 3.73 -22.10
C LYS A 15 -19.95 4.16 -23.56
N LYS A 16 -19.39 5.30 -23.99
CA LYS A 16 -19.52 5.78 -25.37
C LYS A 16 -18.74 4.91 -26.36
N GLN A 17 -17.59 4.39 -25.96
CA GLN A 17 -16.81 3.43 -26.76
C GLN A 17 -17.62 2.15 -26.98
N LYS A 18 -18.17 1.56 -25.90
CA LYS A 18 -19.00 0.35 -25.98
C LYS A 18 -20.23 0.56 -26.87
N LEU A 19 -20.90 1.71 -26.74
CA LEU A 19 -22.04 2.07 -27.59
C LEU A 19 -21.63 2.19 -29.06
N SER A 20 -20.52 2.88 -29.34
CA SER A 20 -19.98 3.01 -30.70
C SER A 20 -19.63 1.65 -31.30
N CYS A 21 -18.96 0.76 -30.57
CA CYS A 21 -18.64 -0.59 -31.03
C CYS A 21 -19.91 -1.41 -31.30
N SER A 22 -20.88 -1.37 -30.38
CA SER A 22 -22.16 -2.07 -30.56
C SER A 22 -22.91 -1.57 -31.78
N LYS A 23 -22.89 -0.27 -32.05
CA LYS A 23 -23.57 0.31 -33.21
C LYS A 23 -22.86 -0.02 -34.52
N VAL A 24 -21.53 -0.02 -34.52
CA VAL A 24 -20.72 -0.50 -35.65
C VAL A 24 -21.10 -1.95 -35.99
N GLN A 25 -21.16 -2.83 -34.99
CA GLN A 25 -21.54 -4.22 -35.19
C GLN A 25 -22.95 -4.34 -35.77
N GLU A 26 -23.94 -3.66 -35.16
CA GLU A 26 -25.34 -3.68 -35.63
C GLU A 26 -25.48 -3.22 -37.09
N VAL A 27 -24.79 -2.14 -37.47
CA VAL A 27 -24.82 -1.61 -38.84
C VAL A 27 -24.13 -2.57 -39.81
N MET A 28 -23.01 -3.17 -39.42
CA MET A 28 -22.31 -4.17 -40.23
C MET A 28 -23.17 -5.43 -40.44
N ASP A 29 -23.83 -5.92 -39.39
CA ASP A 29 -24.72 -7.08 -39.46
C ASP A 29 -25.91 -6.81 -40.41
N GLN A 30 -26.49 -5.60 -40.36
CA GLN A 30 -27.55 -5.18 -41.30
C GLN A 30 -27.06 -5.18 -42.77
N ILE A 31 -25.86 -4.66 -43.02
CA ILE A 31 -25.27 -4.65 -44.37
C ILE A 31 -25.03 -6.08 -44.85
N VAL A 32 -24.43 -6.93 -44.01
CA VAL A 32 -24.15 -8.34 -44.33
C VAL A 32 -25.46 -9.07 -44.66
N GLN A 33 -26.50 -8.90 -43.83
CA GLN A 33 -27.79 -9.55 -44.04
C GLN A 33 -28.43 -9.15 -45.38
N GLU A 34 -28.39 -7.88 -45.76
CA GLU A 34 -28.94 -7.43 -47.05
C GLU A 34 -28.11 -7.94 -48.24
N ILE A 35 -26.79 -8.05 -48.10
CA ILE A 35 -25.91 -8.64 -49.12
C ILE A 35 -26.18 -10.14 -49.27
N GLU A 36 -26.31 -10.88 -48.16
CA GLU A 36 -26.61 -12.32 -48.18
C GLU A 36 -27.96 -12.61 -48.83
N LYS A 37 -29.01 -11.85 -48.50
CA LYS A 37 -30.32 -11.95 -49.17
C LYS A 37 -30.20 -11.72 -50.68
N ALA A 38 -29.44 -10.71 -51.10
CA ALA A 38 -29.24 -10.44 -52.51
C ALA A 38 -28.50 -11.60 -53.22
N ILE A 39 -27.52 -12.22 -52.55
CA ILE A 39 -26.82 -13.40 -53.07
C ILE A 39 -27.78 -14.58 -53.24
N GLU A 40 -28.63 -14.88 -52.26
CA GLU A 40 -29.62 -15.97 -52.33
C GLU A 40 -30.62 -15.75 -53.48
N MET A 41 -31.09 -14.51 -53.67
CA MET A 41 -32.01 -14.16 -54.76
C MET A 41 -31.36 -14.30 -56.15
N VAL A 42 -30.07 -13.96 -56.26
CA VAL A 42 -29.29 -14.15 -57.48
C VAL A 42 -29.08 -15.64 -57.79
N GLN A 43 -28.80 -16.46 -56.77
CA GLN A 43 -28.61 -17.90 -56.96
C GLN A 43 -29.90 -18.63 -57.34
N SER A 44 -31.06 -18.12 -56.93
CA SER A 44 -32.37 -18.73 -57.19
C SER A 44 -33.04 -18.30 -58.51
N THR A 45 -32.53 -17.26 -59.19
CA THR A 45 -33.19 -16.68 -60.37
C THR A 45 -32.22 -16.36 -61.50
N THR A 46 -32.47 -16.83 -62.73
CA THR A 46 -31.51 -16.69 -63.85
C THR A 46 -31.69 -15.44 -64.73
N LEU A 47 -32.80 -14.69 -64.61
CA LEU A 47 -33.20 -13.71 -65.64
C LEU A 47 -33.30 -12.25 -65.18
N ASP A 48 -33.20 -11.91 -63.88
CA ASP A 48 -33.43 -10.53 -63.41
C ASP A 48 -32.43 -10.04 -62.33
N HIS A 49 -31.14 -10.23 -62.59
CA HIS A 49 -30.06 -9.78 -61.70
C HIS A 49 -30.01 -8.25 -61.51
N LYS A 50 -30.51 -7.49 -62.49
CA LYS A 50 -30.41 -6.02 -62.51
C LYS A 50 -31.41 -5.37 -61.55
N SER A 51 -32.61 -5.94 -61.40
CA SER A 51 -33.58 -5.46 -60.41
C SER A 51 -33.13 -5.77 -58.99
N ILE A 52 -32.56 -6.96 -58.74
CA ILE A 52 -32.05 -7.39 -57.44
C ILE A 52 -30.94 -6.44 -56.94
N LEU A 53 -29.99 -6.09 -57.81
CA LEU A 53 -28.93 -5.13 -57.47
C LEU A 53 -29.46 -3.71 -57.25
N ALA A 54 -30.51 -3.30 -57.97
CA ALA A 54 -31.15 -2.00 -57.77
C ALA A 54 -31.88 -1.92 -56.41
N GLU A 55 -32.55 -3.00 -55.99
CA GLU A 55 -33.20 -3.08 -54.69
C GLU A 55 -32.16 -3.13 -53.56
N LEU A 56 -31.07 -3.91 -53.70
CA LEU A 56 -29.95 -3.89 -52.74
C LEU A 56 -29.37 -2.48 -52.57
N LYS A 57 -29.11 -1.78 -53.68
CA LYS A 57 -28.62 -0.39 -53.64
C LYS A 57 -29.58 0.53 -52.88
N LYS A 58 -30.89 0.38 -53.10
CA LYS A 58 -31.92 1.14 -52.40
C LYS A 58 -31.92 0.82 -50.89
N LYS A 59 -31.86 -0.45 -50.51
CA LYS A 59 -31.80 -0.91 -49.11
C LYS A 59 -30.56 -0.39 -48.39
N LEU A 60 -29.39 -0.47 -49.00
CA LEU A 60 -28.15 0.08 -48.43
C LEU A 60 -28.20 1.61 -48.28
N HIS A 61 -28.91 2.31 -49.19
CA HIS A 61 -29.14 3.75 -49.07
C HIS A 61 -30.12 4.09 -47.93
N GLU A 62 -31.18 3.29 -47.75
CA GLU A 62 -32.13 3.41 -46.64
C GLU A 62 -31.46 3.19 -45.27
N ILE A 63 -30.53 2.23 -45.18
CA ILE A 63 -29.74 1.98 -43.95
C ILE A 63 -28.86 3.19 -43.60
N ALA A 64 -28.37 3.93 -44.59
CA ALA A 64 -27.51 5.12 -44.40
C ALA A 64 -26.37 4.88 -43.38
N PRO A 65 -25.54 3.84 -43.56
CA PRO A 65 -24.61 3.34 -42.54
C PRO A 65 -23.62 4.42 -42.08
N LEU A 66 -23.09 5.21 -43.00
CA LEU A 66 -22.16 6.30 -42.69
C LEU A 66 -22.76 7.32 -41.71
N ALA A 67 -24.01 7.73 -41.93
CA ALA A 67 -24.68 8.70 -41.05
C ALA A 67 -24.88 8.15 -39.63
N GLN A 68 -25.21 6.86 -39.51
CA GLN A 68 -25.37 6.19 -38.21
C GLN A 68 -24.03 6.12 -37.45
N LEU A 69 -22.94 5.77 -38.16
CA LEU A 69 -21.61 5.63 -37.57
C LEU A 69 -20.99 6.99 -37.19
N GLU A 70 -21.18 8.02 -38.02
CA GLU A 70 -20.71 9.38 -37.75
C GLU A 70 -21.32 9.95 -36.46
N GLY A 71 -22.60 9.69 -36.20
CA GLY A 71 -23.28 10.12 -34.98
C GLY A 71 -22.61 9.56 -33.73
N THR A 72 -22.43 8.24 -33.67
CA THR A 72 -21.80 7.58 -32.51
C THR A 72 -20.31 7.94 -32.37
N GLN A 73 -19.59 8.07 -33.48
CA GLN A 73 -18.19 8.47 -33.49
C GLN A 73 -18.01 9.90 -32.98
N LYS A 74 -18.90 10.83 -33.35
CA LYS A 74 -18.89 12.21 -32.86
C LYS A 74 -19.10 12.28 -31.36
N GLU A 75 -20.04 11.51 -30.82
CA GLU A 75 -20.27 11.44 -29.37
C GLU A 75 -19.07 10.88 -28.61
N LEU A 76 -18.42 9.83 -29.14
CA LEU A 76 -17.20 9.27 -28.59
C LEU A 76 -16.07 10.31 -28.59
N ASN A 77 -15.86 11.02 -29.70
CA ASN A 77 -14.84 12.07 -29.82
C ASN A 77 -15.07 13.23 -28.83
N ILE A 78 -16.34 13.59 -28.56
CA ILE A 78 -16.67 14.59 -27.54
C ILE A 78 -16.27 14.08 -26.14
N ALA A 79 -16.52 12.81 -25.82
CA ALA A 79 -16.09 12.24 -24.54
C ALA A 79 -14.55 12.17 -24.44
N LEU A 80 -13.88 11.69 -25.49
CA LEU A 80 -12.43 11.58 -25.58
C LEU A 80 -11.71 12.93 -25.52
N SER A 81 -12.30 14.02 -26.03
CA SER A 81 -11.71 15.36 -25.93
C SER A 81 -11.94 16.03 -24.56
N LYS A 82 -12.97 15.62 -23.82
CA LYS A 82 -13.26 16.14 -22.47
C LYS A 82 -12.44 15.45 -21.38
N TYR A 83 -12.14 14.16 -21.53
CA TYR A 83 -11.40 13.40 -20.52
C TYR A 83 -9.97 13.94 -20.26
N PRO A 84 -9.13 14.24 -21.28
CA PRO A 84 -7.82 14.87 -21.08
C PRO A 84 -7.90 16.22 -20.38
N LYS A 85 -8.93 17.04 -20.69
CA LYS A 85 -9.14 18.32 -20.01
C LYS A 85 -9.48 18.15 -18.53
N ALA A 86 -10.24 17.11 -18.19
CA ALA A 86 -10.53 16.76 -16.80
C ALA A 86 -9.27 16.25 -16.09
N LEU A 87 -8.44 15.45 -16.77
CA LEU A 87 -7.13 15.00 -16.28
C LEU A 87 -6.21 16.19 -15.98
N GLU A 88 -6.02 17.10 -16.93
CA GLU A 88 -5.17 18.28 -16.77
C GLU A 88 -5.60 19.14 -15.58
N LYS A 89 -6.90 19.42 -15.45
CA LYS A 89 -7.43 20.21 -14.33
C LYS A 89 -7.19 19.56 -12.97
N THR A 90 -7.16 18.23 -12.93
CA THR A 90 -7.05 17.47 -11.68
C THR A 90 -5.59 17.22 -11.32
N LEU A 91 -4.76 16.81 -12.29
CA LEU A 91 -3.37 16.41 -12.09
C LEU A 91 -2.37 17.57 -12.14
N ASN A 92 -2.68 18.66 -12.86
CA ASN A 92 -1.81 19.84 -12.97
C ASN A 92 -2.50 21.09 -12.42
N PRO A 93 -2.93 21.13 -11.14
CA PRO A 93 -3.35 22.38 -10.54
C PRO A 93 -2.16 23.34 -10.49
N ASP A 94 -2.39 24.62 -10.75
CA ASP A 94 -1.37 25.65 -10.55
C ASP A 94 -1.06 25.79 -9.05
N ILE A 95 -0.08 25.00 -8.59
CA ILE A 95 0.38 24.97 -7.19
C ILE A 95 1.31 26.13 -6.85
N SER A 96 1.80 26.88 -7.84
CA SER A 96 2.70 28.02 -7.60
C SER A 96 2.04 29.06 -6.69
N LYS A 97 0.71 29.16 -6.77
CA LYS A 97 -0.09 29.99 -5.88
C LYS A 97 -0.04 29.48 -4.43
N ALA A 98 -0.12 28.16 -4.21
CA ALA A 98 -0.03 27.51 -2.89
C ALA A 98 1.31 27.71 -2.18
N TYR A 99 2.35 28.07 -2.93
CA TYR A 99 3.68 28.24 -2.39
C TYR A 99 3.74 29.37 -1.36
N ARG A 100 4.25 29.03 -0.17
CA ARG A 100 4.72 29.96 0.83
C ARG A 100 6.25 29.87 0.85
N ASN A 101 6.93 31.00 1.00
CA ASN A 101 8.36 31.00 1.30
C ASN A 101 8.55 30.42 2.71
N ILE A 102 8.64 29.09 2.79
CA ILE A 102 9.02 28.36 3.98
C ILE A 102 10.50 28.08 3.81
N GLU A 103 11.31 28.55 4.76
CA GLU A 103 12.72 28.18 4.82
C GLU A 103 12.78 26.71 5.24
N PHE A 104 13.27 25.88 4.33
CA PHE A 104 13.61 24.50 4.63
C PHE A 104 15.05 24.46 5.13
N ASP A 105 15.30 23.63 6.13
CA ASP A 105 16.67 23.24 6.44
C ASP A 105 17.19 22.34 5.31
N SER A 106 17.99 22.91 4.42
CA SER A 106 18.55 22.22 3.25
C SER A 106 19.29 20.94 3.65
N HIS A 107 19.96 20.96 4.80
CA HIS A 107 20.68 19.81 5.33
C HIS A 107 19.73 18.63 5.60
N THR A 108 18.68 18.85 6.40
CA THR A 108 17.66 17.84 6.70
C THR A 108 16.96 17.34 5.42
N VAL A 109 16.62 18.24 4.50
CA VAL A 109 15.97 17.85 3.23
C VAL A 109 16.89 16.95 2.39
N ASN A 110 18.16 17.32 2.26
CA ASN A 110 19.15 16.52 1.52
C ASN A 110 19.32 15.14 2.16
N GLN A 111 19.39 15.05 3.49
CA GLN A 111 19.46 13.77 4.19
C GLN A 111 18.23 12.89 3.97
N ILE A 112 17.03 13.48 3.97
CA ILE A 112 15.77 12.77 3.71
C ILE A 112 15.77 12.21 2.28
N ILE A 113 16.21 13.00 1.29
CA ILE A 113 16.29 12.58 -0.12
C ILE A 113 17.33 11.46 -0.29
N ALA A 114 18.53 11.63 0.25
CA ALA A 114 19.58 10.62 0.22
C ALA A 114 19.13 9.30 0.88
N SER A 115 18.55 9.38 2.08
CA SER A 115 17.97 8.23 2.79
C SER A 115 16.88 7.54 1.97
N HIS A 116 16.05 8.30 1.25
CA HIS A 116 15.05 7.74 0.35
C HIS A 116 15.70 6.91 -0.77
N PHE A 117 16.73 7.40 -1.44
CA PHE A 117 17.41 6.65 -2.49
C PHE A 117 17.99 5.34 -1.97
N TYR A 118 18.66 5.36 -0.82
CA TYR A 118 19.20 4.14 -0.21
C TYR A 118 18.13 3.15 0.23
N ARG A 119 17.00 3.62 0.76
CA ARG A 119 15.84 2.78 1.09
C ARG A 119 15.21 2.11 -0.12
N GLN A 120 15.29 2.74 -1.29
CA GLN A 120 14.82 2.19 -2.56
C GLN A 120 15.88 1.31 -3.25
N GLY A 121 17.07 1.16 -2.66
CA GLY A 121 18.19 0.41 -3.23
C GLY A 121 18.87 1.13 -4.40
N MET A 122 18.58 2.41 -4.60
CA MET A 122 19.20 3.26 -5.63
C MET A 122 20.51 3.86 -5.10
N PHE A 123 21.48 2.99 -4.77
CA PHE A 123 22.73 3.39 -4.12
C PHE A 123 23.55 4.37 -4.97
N ASP A 124 23.69 4.11 -6.26
CA ASP A 124 24.47 4.97 -7.18
C ASP A 124 23.89 6.39 -7.27
N VAL A 125 22.55 6.50 -7.29
CA VAL A 125 21.84 7.79 -7.33
C VAL A 125 22.02 8.52 -5.99
N GLY A 126 21.91 7.80 -4.87
CA GLY A 126 22.17 8.35 -3.54
C GLY A 126 23.59 8.91 -3.42
N ASP A 127 24.59 8.12 -3.84
CA ASP A 127 26.01 8.48 -3.78
C ASP A 127 26.34 9.72 -4.63
N CYS A 128 25.76 9.78 -5.83
CA CYS A 128 25.87 10.95 -6.70
C CYS A 128 25.25 12.19 -6.01
N PHE A 129 24.01 12.07 -5.53
CA PHE A 129 23.27 13.16 -4.89
C PHE A 129 24.02 13.73 -3.67
N ILE A 130 24.56 12.87 -2.80
CA ILE A 130 25.28 13.30 -1.60
C ILE A 130 26.58 14.01 -1.96
N THR A 131 27.29 13.51 -2.98
CA THR A 131 28.53 14.11 -3.46
C THR A 131 28.27 15.53 -3.97
N GLU A 132 27.20 15.72 -4.74
CA GLU A 132 26.79 17.03 -5.25
C GLU A 132 26.26 17.96 -4.13
N ALA A 133 25.55 17.40 -3.15
CA ALA A 133 24.99 18.16 -2.02
C ALA A 133 26.04 18.54 -0.96
N GLY A 134 27.20 17.88 -0.93
CA GLY A 134 28.26 18.11 0.07
C GLY A 134 27.99 17.47 1.44
N GLU A 135 27.16 16.42 1.52
CA GLU A 135 26.57 15.88 2.77
C GLU A 135 27.09 14.47 3.13
N ALA A 136 28.39 14.22 2.98
CA ALA A 136 28.97 12.88 2.91
C ALA A 136 28.86 12.03 4.21
N GLU A 137 29.01 12.63 5.39
CA GLU A 137 29.24 11.86 6.63
C GLU A 137 28.01 11.14 7.17
N ALA A 138 26.90 11.85 7.39
CA ALA A 138 25.67 11.26 7.92
C ALA A 138 25.02 10.26 6.95
N ALA A 139 25.17 10.51 5.65
CA ALA A 139 24.55 9.70 4.61
C ALA A 139 25.33 8.40 4.34
N ALA A 140 26.66 8.38 4.54
CA ALA A 140 27.48 7.17 4.42
C ALA A 140 27.11 6.08 5.45
N ALA A 141 26.74 6.47 6.67
CA ALA A 141 26.27 5.53 7.69
C ALA A 141 24.93 4.88 7.30
N MET A 142 24.01 5.67 6.75
CA MET A 142 22.72 5.14 6.27
C MET A 142 22.88 4.22 5.06
N ARG A 143 23.81 4.58 4.16
CA ARG A 143 24.14 3.77 2.98
C ARG A 143 24.57 2.36 3.35
N SER A 144 25.52 2.20 4.29
CA SER A 144 26.06 0.90 4.66
C SER A 144 24.99 0.01 5.32
N LEU A 145 24.12 0.58 6.14
CA LEU A 145 23.01 -0.11 6.79
C LEU A 145 22.02 -0.66 5.76
N PHE A 146 21.55 0.17 4.81
CA PHE A 146 20.65 -0.32 3.77
C PHE A 146 21.34 -1.29 2.81
N GLN A 147 22.65 -1.15 2.58
CA GLN A 147 23.42 -2.10 1.78
C GLN A 147 23.41 -3.51 2.41
N GLU A 148 23.62 -3.63 3.72
CA GLU A 148 23.50 -4.92 4.43
C GLU A 148 22.09 -5.51 4.26
N MET A 149 21.06 -4.70 4.48
CA MET A 149 19.66 -5.14 4.31
C MET A 149 19.41 -5.68 2.90
N TYR A 150 19.82 -4.94 1.87
CA TYR A 150 19.65 -5.36 0.48
C TYR A 150 20.45 -6.62 0.13
N GLN A 151 21.65 -6.81 0.69
CA GLN A 151 22.38 -8.07 0.53
C GLN A 151 21.61 -9.26 1.09
N ILE A 152 20.96 -9.10 2.25
CA ILE A 152 20.10 -10.14 2.84
C ILE A 152 18.88 -10.38 1.94
N LEU A 153 18.22 -9.33 1.47
CA LEU A 153 17.03 -9.43 0.61
C LEU A 153 17.33 -10.09 -0.75
N GLU A 154 18.46 -9.76 -1.39
CA GLU A 154 18.89 -10.41 -2.63
C GLU A 154 19.22 -11.89 -2.44
N ALA A 155 19.84 -12.25 -1.30
CA ALA A 155 20.02 -13.65 -0.94
C ALA A 155 18.65 -14.36 -0.80
N MET A 156 17.67 -13.72 -0.16
CA MET A 156 16.31 -14.27 -0.02
C MET A 156 15.60 -14.46 -1.38
N LYS A 157 15.74 -13.50 -2.30
CA LYS A 157 15.23 -13.62 -3.68
C LYS A 157 15.82 -14.83 -4.41
N SER A 158 17.11 -15.10 -4.19
CA SER A 158 17.82 -16.29 -4.67
C SER A 158 17.49 -17.57 -3.87
N ARG A 159 16.43 -17.54 -3.06
CA ARG A 159 15.99 -18.60 -2.14
C ARG A 159 17.05 -18.99 -1.09
N ASN A 160 18.02 -18.12 -0.81
CA ASN A 160 19.00 -18.33 0.27
C ASN A 160 18.58 -17.58 1.54
N LEU A 161 18.29 -18.33 2.61
CA LEU A 161 17.83 -17.79 3.89
C LEU A 161 18.96 -17.66 4.93
N GLU A 162 20.19 -18.03 4.60
CA GLU A 162 21.29 -18.10 5.58
C GLU A 162 21.58 -16.74 6.22
N SER A 163 21.78 -15.70 5.42
CA SER A 163 22.04 -14.34 5.92
C SER A 163 20.86 -13.79 6.73
N ALA A 164 19.63 -14.05 6.29
CA ALA A 164 18.42 -13.60 6.99
C ALA A 164 18.24 -14.29 8.34
N LEU A 165 18.43 -15.61 8.39
CA LEU A 165 18.38 -16.39 9.64
C LEU A 165 19.48 -15.98 10.61
N LYS A 166 20.71 -15.75 10.12
CA LYS A 166 21.82 -15.28 10.94
C LYS A 166 21.53 -13.91 11.54
N TRP A 167 21.04 -12.97 10.73
CA TRP A 167 20.68 -11.64 11.19
C TRP A 167 19.53 -11.68 12.22
N ALA A 168 18.47 -12.45 11.94
CA ALA A 168 17.33 -12.56 12.85
C ALA A 168 17.68 -13.26 14.16
N ALA A 169 18.56 -14.26 14.13
CA ALA A 169 19.06 -14.93 15.33
C ALA A 169 19.95 -13.99 16.17
N ALA A 170 20.81 -13.19 15.54
CA ALA A 170 21.65 -12.22 16.26
C ALA A 170 20.83 -11.09 16.92
N ASN A 171 19.62 -10.83 16.41
CA ASN A 171 18.71 -9.80 16.93
C ASN A 171 17.48 -10.39 17.63
N SER A 172 17.48 -11.67 17.99
CA SER A 172 16.27 -12.38 18.44
C SER A 172 15.62 -11.77 19.68
N ASP A 173 16.42 -11.29 20.63
CA ASP A 173 15.91 -10.70 21.88
C ASP A 173 15.16 -9.39 21.60
N LYS A 174 15.75 -8.51 20.79
CA LYS A 174 15.13 -7.25 20.38
C LYS A 174 13.89 -7.46 19.53
N LEU A 175 13.91 -8.45 18.62
CA LEU A 175 12.74 -8.81 17.80
C LEU A 175 11.59 -9.30 18.68
N LYS A 176 11.90 -10.08 19.72
CA LYS A 176 10.90 -10.59 20.66
C LYS A 176 10.34 -9.48 21.56
N GLU A 177 11.17 -8.54 22.00
CA GLU A 177 10.72 -7.33 22.72
C GLU A 177 9.74 -6.49 21.89
N ASN A 178 10.00 -6.39 20.58
CA ASN A 178 9.11 -5.74 19.61
C ASN A 178 7.90 -6.58 19.20
N GLY A 179 7.74 -7.80 19.73
CA GLY A 179 6.64 -8.70 19.40
C GLY A 179 6.65 -9.21 17.95
N SER A 180 7.81 -9.24 17.28
CA SER A 180 7.92 -9.70 15.90
C SER A 180 8.08 -11.21 15.80
N ASP A 181 7.31 -11.82 14.91
CA ASP A 181 7.39 -13.24 14.56
C ASP A 181 8.32 -13.52 13.37
N LEU A 182 9.16 -12.56 12.98
CA LEU A 182 10.05 -12.67 11.81
C LEU A 182 10.93 -13.92 11.85
N LEU A 183 11.54 -14.22 13.00
CA LEU A 183 12.42 -15.39 13.14
C LEU A 183 11.65 -16.70 12.91
N LEU A 184 10.40 -16.78 13.41
CA LEU A 184 9.53 -17.92 13.13
C LEU A 184 9.21 -17.99 11.64
N GLY A 185 8.83 -16.88 11.00
CA GLY A 185 8.54 -16.82 9.57
C GLY A 185 9.71 -17.29 8.70
N LEU A 186 10.94 -16.90 9.04
CA LEU A 186 12.15 -17.38 8.35
C LEU A 186 12.37 -18.88 8.53
N HIS A 187 12.18 -19.41 9.74
CA HIS A 187 12.26 -20.85 9.98
C HIS A 187 11.15 -21.63 9.25
N GLN A 188 9.95 -21.07 9.11
CA GLN A 188 8.87 -21.66 8.32
C GLN A 188 9.25 -21.78 6.83
N LEU A 189 9.77 -20.71 6.23
CA LEU A 189 10.25 -20.75 4.84
C LEU A 189 11.37 -21.78 4.65
N GLN A 190 12.31 -21.85 5.58
CA GLN A 190 13.41 -22.82 5.51
C GLN A 190 12.90 -24.25 5.65
N PHE A 191 11.94 -24.50 6.56
CA PHE A 191 11.31 -25.81 6.71
C PHE A 191 10.57 -26.25 5.44
N VAL A 192 9.74 -25.37 4.86
CA VAL A 192 9.02 -25.64 3.60
C VAL A 192 10.00 -25.89 2.45
N LYS A 193 11.10 -25.11 2.37
CA LYS A 193 12.15 -25.31 1.37
C LYS A 193 12.84 -26.67 1.51
N ILE A 194 13.13 -27.13 2.72
CA ILE A 194 13.70 -28.47 2.95
C ILE A 194 12.70 -29.55 2.53
N LEU A 195 11.41 -29.37 2.85
CA LEU A 195 10.38 -30.32 2.44
C LEU A 195 10.20 -30.41 0.93
N GLN A 196 10.26 -29.28 0.22
CA GLN A 196 10.17 -29.24 -1.24
C GLN A 196 11.33 -29.98 -1.94
N LYS A 197 12.46 -30.17 -1.26
CA LYS A 197 13.57 -30.98 -1.75
C LYS A 197 13.35 -32.49 -1.57
N GLY A 198 12.26 -32.91 -0.92
CA GLY A 198 11.91 -34.32 -0.66
C GLY A 198 12.45 -34.88 0.65
N SER A 199 13.21 -34.11 1.43
CA SER A 199 13.86 -34.59 2.66
C SER A 199 12.96 -34.49 3.90
N ARG A 200 12.06 -35.47 4.11
CA ARG A 200 11.20 -35.54 5.33
C ARG A 200 12.01 -35.53 6.63
N GLU A 201 13.06 -36.36 6.69
CA GLU A 201 13.88 -36.55 7.88
C GLU A 201 14.64 -35.27 8.24
N GLU A 202 15.22 -34.59 7.25
CA GLU A 202 15.93 -33.32 7.44
C GLU A 202 14.98 -32.22 7.91
N ALA A 203 13.77 -32.13 7.32
CA ALA A 203 12.76 -31.17 7.74
C ALA A 203 12.33 -31.40 9.19
N LEU A 204 12.12 -32.67 9.58
CA LEU A 204 11.77 -33.03 10.95
C LEU A 204 12.91 -32.70 11.94
N LYS A 205 14.16 -32.98 11.56
CA LYS A 205 15.34 -32.61 12.36
C LYS A 205 15.45 -31.09 12.53
N TYR A 206 15.21 -30.35 11.45
CA TYR A 206 15.22 -28.89 11.47
C TYR A 206 14.14 -28.33 12.41
N ALA A 207 12.91 -28.83 12.32
CA ALA A 207 11.79 -28.43 13.16
C ALA A 207 12.07 -28.66 14.65
N ARG A 208 12.59 -29.85 15.01
CA ARG A 208 12.94 -30.19 16.40
C ARG A 208 14.01 -29.29 17.00
N THR A 209 14.86 -28.70 16.16
CA THR A 209 15.94 -27.83 16.63
C THR A 209 15.47 -26.37 16.75
N ASN A 210 14.69 -25.89 15.78
CA ASN A 210 14.43 -24.45 15.63
C ASN A 210 13.02 -24.01 16.08
N PHE A 211 12.03 -24.90 16.15
CA PHE A 211 10.67 -24.52 16.54
C PHE A 211 10.39 -24.58 18.05
N VAL A 212 11.26 -25.22 18.83
CA VAL A 212 11.09 -25.38 20.29
C VAL A 212 10.86 -24.04 21.02
N PRO A 213 11.62 -22.97 20.73
CA PRO A 213 11.42 -21.68 21.40
C PRO A 213 10.04 -21.03 21.15
N PHE A 214 9.35 -21.42 20.07
CA PHE A 214 8.08 -20.83 19.64
C PHE A 214 6.85 -21.65 20.07
N ALA A 215 7.06 -22.85 20.61
CA ALA A 215 5.97 -23.77 20.97
C ALA A 215 4.98 -23.20 22.00
N GLY A 216 5.43 -22.30 22.87
CA GLY A 216 4.54 -21.67 23.86
C GLY A 216 3.46 -20.76 23.27
N ASN A 217 3.78 -20.07 22.17
CA ASN A 217 2.91 -19.03 21.61
C ASN A 217 2.37 -19.37 20.20
N HIS A 218 3.03 -20.26 19.45
CA HIS A 218 2.70 -20.55 18.04
C HIS A 218 2.52 -22.04 17.76
N MET A 219 2.00 -22.78 18.74
CA MET A 219 1.85 -24.24 18.60
C MET A 219 0.91 -24.62 17.45
N ALA A 220 -0.14 -23.83 17.20
CA ALA A 220 -1.09 -24.08 16.12
C ALA A 220 -0.42 -24.00 14.74
N GLU A 221 0.45 -23.02 14.53
CA GLU A 221 1.26 -22.86 13.31
C GLU A 221 2.24 -24.02 13.15
N ILE A 222 2.93 -24.39 14.23
CA ILE A 222 3.88 -25.52 14.23
C ILE A 222 3.16 -26.83 13.88
N GLN A 223 1.97 -27.07 14.42
CA GLN A 223 1.17 -28.25 14.09
C GLN A 223 0.79 -28.32 12.60
N LYS A 224 0.45 -27.19 11.97
CA LYS A 224 0.20 -27.13 10.52
C LYS A 224 1.44 -27.52 9.71
N LEU A 225 2.62 -27.03 10.10
CA LEU A 225 3.89 -27.40 9.48
C LEU A 225 4.21 -28.89 9.67
N MET A 226 3.92 -29.44 10.85
CA MET A 226 4.09 -30.89 11.08
C MET A 226 3.13 -31.71 10.22
N GLY A 227 1.90 -31.23 10.00
CA GLY A 227 0.94 -31.84 9.08
C GLY A 227 1.44 -31.92 7.64
N CYS A 228 2.26 -30.97 7.19
CA CYS A 228 2.87 -30.98 5.86
C CYS A 228 3.75 -32.21 5.60
N LEU A 229 4.35 -32.80 6.65
CA LEU A 229 5.20 -33.99 6.53
C LEU A 229 4.43 -35.20 5.96
N LEU A 230 3.11 -35.29 6.23
CA LEU A 230 2.24 -36.36 5.72
C LEU A 230 2.04 -36.27 4.20
N TYR A 231 2.27 -35.09 3.61
CA TYR A 231 2.02 -34.81 2.21
C TYR A 231 3.30 -34.47 1.45
N SER A 232 4.50 -34.85 1.91
CA SER A 232 5.74 -34.34 1.30
C SER A 232 5.85 -34.59 -0.21
N ASP A 233 5.24 -35.68 -0.70
CA ASP A 233 5.32 -36.09 -2.11
C ASP A 233 4.21 -35.43 -2.96
N ARG A 234 3.21 -34.81 -2.32
CA ARG A 234 2.05 -34.15 -2.93
C ARG A 234 1.68 -32.85 -2.20
N LEU A 235 2.69 -32.07 -1.82
CA LEU A 235 2.53 -30.88 -1.00
C LEU A 235 1.66 -29.81 -1.68
N SER A 236 1.73 -29.70 -3.00
CA SER A 236 0.93 -28.79 -3.82
C SER A 236 -0.57 -29.11 -3.84
N GLU A 237 -0.95 -30.37 -3.62
CA GLU A 237 -2.34 -30.84 -3.58
C GLU A 237 -2.87 -30.93 -2.13
N SER A 238 -2.03 -30.62 -1.16
CA SER A 238 -2.37 -30.75 0.25
C SER A 238 -3.24 -29.59 0.74
N PRO A 239 -3.94 -29.74 1.88
CA PRO A 239 -4.60 -28.63 2.57
C PRO A 239 -3.65 -27.48 2.95
N TYR A 240 -2.34 -27.72 2.89
CA TYR A 240 -1.29 -26.77 3.25
C TYR A 240 -0.64 -26.10 2.03
N ALA A 241 -1.19 -26.25 0.82
CA ALA A 241 -0.64 -25.70 -0.42
C ALA A 241 -0.33 -24.18 -0.35
N HIS A 242 -1.11 -23.43 0.42
CA HIS A 242 -0.90 -21.99 0.66
C HIS A 242 0.46 -21.68 1.31
N LEU A 243 1.04 -22.59 2.11
CA LEU A 243 2.37 -22.41 2.72
C LEU A 243 3.51 -22.46 1.68
N LEU A 244 3.27 -23.05 0.51
CA LEU A 244 4.23 -23.08 -0.60
C LEU A 244 4.16 -21.83 -1.48
N SER A 245 3.19 -20.94 -1.25
CA SER A 245 3.01 -19.76 -2.10
C SER A 245 4.29 -18.91 -2.16
N PRO A 246 4.75 -18.51 -3.36
CA PRO A 246 5.88 -17.59 -3.50
C PRO A 246 5.68 -16.30 -2.72
N THR A 247 4.41 -15.84 -2.56
CA THR A 247 4.04 -14.65 -1.81
C THR A 247 4.49 -14.67 -0.35
N ASN A 248 4.65 -15.86 0.24
CA ASN A 248 5.14 -15.97 1.63
C ASN A 248 6.57 -15.46 1.77
N TRP A 249 7.37 -15.55 0.71
CA TRP A 249 8.73 -14.99 0.72
C TRP A 249 8.70 -13.47 0.65
N ASP A 250 7.79 -12.90 -0.14
CA ASP A 250 7.61 -11.45 -0.24
C ASP A 250 7.14 -10.87 1.10
N ILE A 251 6.18 -11.54 1.76
CA ILE A 251 5.68 -11.15 3.09
C ILE A 251 6.81 -11.16 4.13
N VAL A 252 7.62 -12.23 4.19
CA VAL A 252 8.72 -12.34 5.16
C VAL A 252 9.84 -11.36 4.82
N ALA A 253 10.10 -11.08 3.54
CA ALA A 253 11.07 -10.06 3.12
C ALA A 253 10.60 -8.63 3.50
N GLU A 254 9.30 -8.35 3.38
CA GLU A 254 8.71 -7.09 3.83
C GLU A 254 8.81 -6.94 5.36
N GLU A 255 8.50 -8.01 6.10
CA GLU A 255 8.63 -8.02 7.56
C GLU A 255 10.09 -7.88 8.00
N LEU A 256 11.04 -8.52 7.29
CA LEU A 256 12.47 -8.30 7.52
C LEU A 256 12.83 -6.82 7.35
N THR A 257 12.38 -6.19 6.26
CA THR A 257 12.65 -4.77 5.98
C THR A 257 12.08 -3.87 7.07
N ARG A 258 10.86 -4.17 7.53
CA ARG A 258 10.20 -3.47 8.63
C ARG A 258 11.00 -3.57 9.93
N GLN A 259 11.35 -4.78 10.34
CA GLN A 259 12.09 -4.99 11.58
C GLN A 259 13.51 -4.43 11.50
N PHE A 260 14.15 -4.54 10.34
CA PHE A 260 15.47 -3.95 10.11
C PHE A 260 15.44 -2.43 10.34
N CYS A 261 14.45 -1.74 9.76
CA CYS A 261 14.27 -0.30 9.99
C CYS A 261 13.98 0.01 11.47
N ASN A 262 13.07 -0.74 12.10
CA ASN A 262 12.70 -0.53 13.50
C ASN A 262 13.91 -0.67 14.45
N LEU A 263 14.75 -1.68 14.26
CA LEU A 263 15.94 -1.90 15.09
C LEU A 263 17.01 -0.81 14.91
N LEU A 264 17.00 -0.11 13.78
CA LEU A 264 17.84 1.06 13.51
C LEU A 264 17.24 2.37 14.04
N GLY A 265 16.07 2.33 14.68
CA GLY A 265 15.34 3.54 15.08
C GLY A 265 14.84 4.35 13.90
N GLN A 266 14.68 3.71 12.74
CA GLN A 266 14.28 4.33 11.49
C GLN A 266 12.83 3.97 11.17
N SER A 267 12.08 4.91 10.59
CA SER A 267 10.75 4.59 10.07
C SER A 267 10.85 3.55 8.95
N TYR A 268 9.93 2.59 8.92
CA TYR A 268 9.83 1.64 7.81
C TYR A 268 9.52 2.36 6.48
N GLN A 269 8.54 3.27 6.50
CA GLN A 269 8.24 4.12 5.36
C GLN A 269 9.26 5.25 5.24
N SER A 270 9.60 5.64 4.00
CA SER A 270 10.47 6.78 3.76
C SER A 270 9.79 8.09 4.18
N PRO A 271 10.42 8.93 5.01
CA PRO A 271 9.88 10.24 5.39
C PRO A 271 9.52 11.11 4.18
N LEU A 272 10.30 11.03 3.10
CA LEU A 272 10.01 11.74 1.85
C LEU A 272 8.67 11.31 1.25
N SER A 273 8.47 9.99 1.10
CA SER A 273 7.23 9.43 0.55
C SER A 273 6.03 9.78 1.40
N VAL A 274 6.14 9.66 2.72
CA VAL A 274 5.08 10.02 3.67
C VAL A 274 4.75 11.51 3.58
N THR A 275 5.76 12.38 3.54
CA THR A 275 5.58 13.84 3.45
C THR A 275 4.90 14.23 2.15
N ILE A 276 5.31 13.65 1.02
CA ILE A 276 4.67 13.89 -0.28
C ILE A 276 3.22 13.41 -0.26
N ALA A 277 2.94 12.21 0.26
CA ALA A 277 1.59 11.66 0.35
C ALA A 277 0.67 12.54 1.22
N ALA A 278 1.14 12.96 2.40
CA ALA A 278 0.43 13.90 3.25
C ALA A 278 0.20 15.25 2.54
N GLY A 279 1.21 15.76 1.83
CA GLY A 279 1.14 16.98 1.04
C GLY A 279 0.07 16.90 -0.06
N VAL A 280 -0.04 15.77 -0.76
CA VAL A 280 -1.07 15.52 -1.78
C VAL A 280 -2.48 15.55 -1.16
N GLN A 281 -2.65 15.07 0.07
CA GLN A 281 -3.93 15.19 0.79
C GLN A 281 -4.22 16.62 1.25
N GLY A 282 -3.21 17.34 1.73
CA GLY A 282 -3.35 18.70 2.25
C GLY A 282 -3.46 19.79 1.19
N LEU A 283 -2.99 19.54 -0.03
CA LEU A 283 -2.92 20.53 -1.11
C LEU A 283 -4.30 21.05 -1.58
N PRO A 284 -5.35 20.24 -1.79
CA PRO A 284 -6.64 20.76 -2.24
C PRO A 284 -7.31 21.73 -1.25
N PRO A 285 -7.36 21.49 0.07
CA PRO A 285 -7.79 22.48 1.06
C PRO A 285 -6.98 23.79 0.98
N LEU A 286 -5.65 23.70 0.83
CA LEU A 286 -4.78 24.88 0.68
C LEU A 286 -5.13 25.71 -0.55
N LEU A 287 -5.30 25.07 -1.71
CA LEU A 287 -5.69 25.74 -2.96
C LEU A 287 -7.07 26.42 -2.86
N LYS A 288 -8.04 25.76 -2.21
CA LYS A 288 -9.38 26.33 -1.95
C LYS A 288 -9.28 27.56 -1.05
N PHE A 289 -8.55 27.44 0.07
CA PHE A 289 -8.36 28.54 1.01
C PHE A 289 -7.70 29.76 0.34
N MET A 290 -6.73 29.52 -0.53
CA MET A 290 -6.08 30.59 -1.27
C MET A 290 -6.97 31.31 -2.27
N THR A 291 -7.93 30.60 -2.89
CA THR A 291 -8.92 31.23 -3.76
C THR A 291 -9.77 32.22 -2.97
N VAL A 292 -10.10 31.90 -1.71
CA VAL A 292 -10.80 32.81 -0.79
C VAL A 292 -9.92 34.00 -0.37
N MET A 293 -8.61 33.76 -0.19
CA MET A 293 -7.64 34.79 0.24
C MET A 293 -7.02 35.60 -0.90
N ALA A 294 -7.49 35.46 -2.14
CA ALA A 294 -6.86 36.07 -3.32
C ALA A 294 -6.73 37.61 -3.23
N GLY A 295 -7.65 38.29 -2.52
CA GLY A 295 -7.61 39.73 -2.26
C GLY A 295 -6.76 40.17 -1.06
N LYS A 296 -6.23 39.23 -0.27
CA LYS A 296 -5.56 39.46 1.03
C LYS A 296 -4.16 38.81 1.07
N LYS A 297 -3.35 39.04 0.03
CA LYS A 297 -2.02 38.42 -0.11
C LYS A 297 -1.08 38.67 1.07
N GLN A 298 -1.09 39.89 1.63
CA GLN A 298 -0.23 40.24 2.76
C GLN A 298 -0.62 39.53 4.06
N GLU A 299 -1.92 39.35 4.31
CA GLU A 299 -2.43 38.53 5.42
C GLU A 299 -2.02 37.05 5.22
N TRP A 300 -2.15 36.52 4.00
CA TRP A 300 -1.73 35.16 3.68
C TRP A 300 -0.24 34.90 3.95
N GLN A 301 0.64 35.83 3.55
CA GLN A 301 2.09 35.70 3.72
C GLN A 301 2.54 35.83 5.18
N SER A 302 1.82 36.59 6.01
CA SER A 302 2.17 36.81 7.42
C SER A 302 1.55 35.77 8.38
N MET A 303 0.58 34.97 7.92
CA MET A 303 -0.05 33.92 8.72
C MET A 303 0.90 32.78 9.07
N LYS A 304 1.30 32.69 10.35
CA LYS A 304 2.12 31.58 10.88
C LYS A 304 1.40 30.22 10.87
N GLN A 305 0.07 30.22 10.96
CA GLN A 305 -0.75 29.02 10.99
C GLN A 305 -1.95 29.18 10.06
N LEU A 306 -2.51 28.05 9.62
CA LEU A 306 -3.75 28.03 8.85
C LEU A 306 -4.94 28.22 9.81
N PRO A 307 -5.96 29.00 9.44
CA PRO A 307 -7.13 29.22 10.30
C PRO A 307 -8.09 28.01 10.32
N VAL A 308 -7.90 27.05 9.41
CA VAL A 308 -8.70 25.83 9.33
C VAL A 308 -7.74 24.64 9.39
N PRO A 309 -8.04 23.59 10.19
CA PRO A 309 -7.22 22.38 10.21
C PRO A 309 -7.23 21.71 8.84
N VAL A 310 -6.07 21.21 8.43
CA VAL A 310 -5.96 20.30 7.29
C VAL A 310 -6.19 18.90 7.84
N GLU A 311 -7.37 18.35 7.58
CA GLU A 311 -7.69 16.98 7.97
C GLU A 311 -6.88 16.01 7.09
N LEU A 312 -5.93 15.32 7.71
CA LEU A 312 -5.18 14.22 7.11
C LEU A 312 -5.72 12.90 7.63
N ASP A 313 -5.64 11.86 6.79
CA ASP A 313 -6.03 10.51 7.18
C ASP A 313 -5.21 10.00 8.37
N LYS A 314 -5.78 9.03 9.12
CA LYS A 314 -5.19 8.49 10.34
C LYS A 314 -3.76 7.93 10.16
N GLU A 315 -3.42 7.50 8.95
CA GLU A 315 -2.09 6.99 8.61
C GLU A 315 -0.98 8.07 8.66
N PHE A 316 -1.34 9.35 8.58
CA PHE A 316 -0.40 10.49 8.70
C PHE A 316 -0.38 11.08 10.12
N GLN A 317 -1.13 10.50 11.05
CA GLN A 317 -1.26 10.99 12.42
C GLN A 317 -0.26 10.28 13.34
N PHE A 318 0.99 10.69 13.26
CA PHE A 318 2.09 10.14 14.07
C PHE A 318 2.00 10.67 15.51
N HIS A 319 1.23 10.00 16.36
CA HIS A 319 1.15 10.31 17.79
C HIS A 319 2.04 9.36 18.59
N SER A 320 3.34 9.68 18.69
CA SER A 320 4.27 8.97 19.59
C SER A 320 4.14 9.44 21.04
N ILE A 321 3.14 10.26 21.34
CA ILE A 321 2.96 10.91 22.64
C ILE A 321 1.60 10.51 23.19
N PHE A 322 1.62 9.77 24.28
CA PHE A 322 0.44 9.54 25.10
C PHE A 322 0.47 10.48 26.30
N VAL A 323 -0.62 11.20 26.54
CA VAL A 323 -0.80 11.98 27.76
C VAL A 323 -1.77 11.23 28.65
N CYS A 324 -1.30 10.86 29.85
CA CYS A 324 -2.12 10.15 30.82
C CYS A 324 -3.33 11.01 31.20
N PRO A 325 -4.55 10.52 31.03
CA PRO A 325 -5.74 11.31 31.36
C PRO A 325 -5.92 11.59 32.85
N VAL A 326 -5.39 10.70 33.69
CA VAL A 326 -5.49 10.81 35.16
C VAL A 326 -4.40 11.73 35.72
N SER A 327 -3.14 11.52 35.32
CA SER A 327 -2.04 12.39 35.81
C SER A 327 -1.89 13.68 35.01
N LYS A 328 -2.47 13.76 33.80
CA LYS A 328 -2.30 14.85 32.83
C LYS A 328 -0.84 15.08 32.42
N GLU A 329 -0.02 14.05 32.56
CA GLU A 329 1.40 14.04 32.21
C GLU A 329 1.65 13.18 30.98
N GLN A 330 2.59 13.59 30.15
CA GLN A 330 3.08 12.79 29.04
C GLN A 330 3.75 11.50 29.56
N SER A 331 3.52 10.38 28.88
CA SER A 331 4.18 9.11 29.18
C SER A 331 5.68 9.18 28.88
N THR A 332 6.46 8.45 29.66
CA THR A 332 7.91 8.27 29.49
C THR A 332 8.25 6.78 29.49
N GLU A 333 9.49 6.41 29.19
CA GLU A 333 9.95 5.01 29.28
C GLU A 333 9.76 4.43 30.70
N ASP A 334 9.99 5.24 31.74
CA ASP A 334 9.79 4.85 33.14
C ASP A 334 8.31 4.87 33.58
N ASN A 335 7.46 5.62 32.87
CA ASN A 335 6.03 5.74 33.12
C ASN A 335 5.22 5.49 31.84
N PRO A 336 5.31 4.26 31.30
CA PRO A 336 4.75 3.97 29.98
C PRO A 336 3.22 3.88 30.03
N PRO A 337 2.56 4.06 28.89
CA PRO A 337 1.13 3.77 28.75
C PRO A 337 0.88 2.27 28.94
N MET A 338 -0.15 1.94 29.69
CA MET A 338 -0.56 0.56 29.95
C MET A 338 -2.00 0.36 29.50
N LEU A 339 -2.22 -0.62 28.63
CA LEU A 339 -3.53 -1.09 28.20
C LEU A 339 -4.18 -1.92 29.32
N MET A 340 -5.35 -1.47 29.76
CA MET A 340 -6.19 -2.18 30.71
C MET A 340 -7.02 -3.26 30.03
N SER A 341 -7.55 -4.22 30.80
CA SER A 341 -8.40 -5.30 30.27
C SER A 341 -9.68 -4.81 29.57
N CYS A 342 -10.14 -3.59 29.88
CA CYS A 342 -11.29 -2.96 29.25
C CYS A 342 -10.96 -2.20 27.94
N GLY A 343 -9.69 -2.16 27.52
CA GLY A 343 -9.24 -1.49 26.30
C GLY A 343 -8.85 -0.02 26.45
N HIS A 344 -9.11 0.60 27.62
CA HIS A 344 -8.62 1.96 27.91
C HIS A 344 -7.15 1.95 28.36
N VAL A 345 -6.49 3.10 28.26
CA VAL A 345 -5.06 3.26 28.51
C VAL A 345 -4.82 4.26 29.63
N LEU A 346 -3.93 3.94 30.57
CA LEU A 346 -3.42 4.84 31.61
C LEU A 346 -1.92 4.62 31.80
N CYS A 347 -1.19 5.62 32.27
CA CYS A 347 0.23 5.42 32.59
C CYS A 347 0.44 4.49 33.80
N LYS A 348 1.53 3.75 33.79
CA LYS A 348 1.91 2.76 34.81
C LYS A 348 1.84 3.30 36.24
N GLN A 349 2.35 4.51 36.48
CA GLN A 349 2.28 5.14 37.80
C GLN A 349 0.85 5.47 38.23
N SER A 350 -0.04 5.81 37.29
CA SER A 350 -1.45 6.09 37.60
C SER A 350 -2.16 4.80 38.02
N ILE A 351 -1.94 3.70 37.30
CA ILE A 351 -2.47 2.38 37.68
C ILE A 351 -1.94 1.96 39.05
N ASN A 352 -0.64 2.08 39.28
CA ASN A 352 -0.02 1.74 40.56
C ASN A 352 -0.57 2.58 41.72
N LYS A 353 -0.88 3.87 41.50
CA LYS A 353 -1.52 4.72 42.51
C LYS A 353 -2.95 4.27 42.80
N MET A 354 -3.70 3.87 41.77
CA MET A 354 -5.09 3.41 41.90
C MET A 354 -5.22 2.02 42.53
N SER A 355 -4.22 1.15 42.38
CA SER A 355 -4.20 -0.21 42.94
C SER A 355 -3.57 -0.31 44.34
N LYS A 356 -3.10 0.81 44.93
CA LYS A 356 -2.35 0.80 46.21
C LYS A 356 -3.21 0.58 47.46
N ASN A 357 -4.54 0.62 47.37
CA ASN A 357 -5.45 0.48 48.52
C ASN A 357 -5.72 -0.99 48.93
N GLY A 358 -4.73 -1.88 48.82
CA GLY A 358 -4.84 -3.29 49.24
C GLY A 358 -5.61 -4.20 48.27
N SER A 359 -6.22 -3.65 47.21
CA SER A 359 -6.86 -4.40 46.14
C SER A 359 -5.97 -4.47 44.91
N LYS A 360 -5.75 -5.66 44.35
CA LYS A 360 -5.10 -5.83 43.03
C LYS A 360 -5.94 -5.28 41.88
N THR A 361 -7.22 -4.99 42.15
CA THR A 361 -8.17 -4.43 41.19
C THR A 361 -8.51 -2.97 41.49
N PHE A 362 -8.80 -2.20 40.44
CA PHE A 362 -9.26 -0.82 40.51
C PHE A 362 -10.33 -0.56 39.44
N LYS A 363 -11.15 0.49 39.63
CA LYS A 363 -12.14 0.88 38.62
C LYS A 363 -11.53 1.75 37.54
N CYS A 364 -11.86 1.46 36.29
CA CYS A 364 -11.46 2.30 35.17
C CYS A 364 -12.10 3.71 35.30
N PRO A 365 -11.34 4.81 35.11
CA PRO A 365 -11.91 6.16 35.12
C PRO A 365 -12.91 6.44 33.98
N TYR A 366 -12.86 5.62 32.92
CA TYR A 366 -13.62 5.82 31.68
C TYR A 366 -14.85 4.92 31.55
N CYS A 367 -14.90 3.82 32.30
CA CYS A 367 -15.95 2.83 32.17
C CYS A 367 -16.19 2.09 33.48
N PRO A 368 -17.33 1.41 33.67
CA PRO A 368 -17.65 0.74 34.93
C PRO A 368 -16.85 -0.55 35.18
N SER A 369 -15.93 -0.93 34.29
CA SER A 369 -15.16 -2.17 34.41
C SER A 369 -14.14 -2.12 35.54
N ASP A 370 -14.08 -3.20 36.33
CA ASP A 370 -12.98 -3.47 37.24
C ASP A 370 -11.78 -4.03 36.46
N VAL A 371 -10.61 -3.46 36.72
CA VAL A 371 -9.36 -3.77 36.04
C VAL A 371 -8.39 -4.39 37.04
N ASP A 372 -7.81 -5.53 36.69
CA ASP A 372 -6.76 -6.18 37.46
C ASP A 372 -5.38 -5.63 37.05
N ALA A 373 -4.72 -4.91 37.94
CA ALA A 373 -3.49 -4.17 37.63
C ALA A 373 -2.34 -5.04 37.06
N PRO A 374 -2.09 -6.27 37.56
CA PRO A 374 -1.09 -7.18 36.98
C PRO A 374 -1.42 -7.67 35.56
N ARG A 375 -2.68 -7.59 35.13
CA ARG A 375 -3.09 -7.98 33.77
C ARG A 375 -2.97 -6.84 32.76
N CYS A 376 -2.68 -5.62 33.21
CA CYS A 376 -2.41 -4.51 32.32
C CYS A 376 -1.12 -4.75 31.54
N ARG A 377 -1.16 -4.54 30.23
CA ARG A 377 -0.01 -4.74 29.34
C ARG A 377 0.53 -3.39 28.92
N GLN A 378 1.85 -3.25 28.90
CA GLN A 378 2.46 -2.04 28.35
C GLN A 378 2.11 -1.91 26.87
N LEU A 379 1.73 -0.71 26.44
CA LEU A 379 1.63 -0.37 25.03
C LEU A 379 2.97 0.16 24.56
N ASN A 380 3.45 -0.37 23.45
CA ASN A 380 4.60 0.15 22.71
C ASN A 380 4.03 0.80 21.44
N PHE A 381 4.35 2.07 21.20
CA PHE A 381 3.90 2.84 20.03
C PHE A 381 4.87 2.71 18.86
#